data_AF-A0A0R3KET2-F1
#
_entry.id   AF-A0A0R3KET2-F1
#
_cell.length_a   1.000
_cell.length_b   1.000
_cell.length_c   1.000
_cell.angle_alpha   90.00
_cell.angle_beta   90.00
_cell.angle_gamma   90.00
#
_symmetry.space_group_name_H-M   'P 1'
#
loop_
_entity.id
_entity.type
_entity.pdbx_description
1 polymer ?
#
loop_
_entity_poly.entity_id
_entity_poly.type
_entity_poly.pdbx_seq_one_letter_code
_entity_poly.pdbx_strand_id
1 'polypeptide(L)'
;MRNDAHDSRASCELVQPQQSSYPAAAIPAWAPTDDFGHIVPLGWNHGFQPAPNVLIGALNRTGVLPGPFQATNLFIRGQPYTAQLGAGIREATPNNPLGANINLIPGIKDG
;
A
#
# COMPACT_ATOMS: atom_id res chain seq x y z
N MET A 1 -11.88 -55.73 30.57
CA MET A 1 -10.88 -55.78 29.48
C MET A 1 -10.71 -54.36 28.94
N ARG A 2 -9.46 -53.86 28.85
CA ARG A 2 -9.04 -52.71 28.02
C ARG A 2 -9.30 -53.09 26.54
N ASN A 3 -9.39 -52.22 25.53
CA ASN A 3 -8.40 -51.29 24.92
C ASN A 3 -9.14 -50.63 23.72
N ASP A 4 -9.20 -49.30 23.57
CA ASP A 4 -8.25 -48.37 22.89
C ASP A 4 -8.19 -48.43 21.35
N ALA A 5 -8.60 -47.29 20.75
CA ALA A 5 -7.87 -46.46 19.77
C ALA A 5 -7.99 -46.63 18.22
N HIS A 6 -7.95 -45.43 17.60
CA HIS A 6 -7.67 -44.98 16.22
C HIS A 6 -8.85 -44.88 15.23
N ASP A 7 -9.27 -43.71 14.70
CA ASP A 7 -8.63 -42.48 14.15
C ASP A 7 -8.62 -42.45 12.60
N SER A 8 -8.80 -41.23 12.06
CA SER A 8 -8.52 -40.75 10.68
C SER A 8 -9.55 -41.06 9.58
N ARG A 9 -9.86 -40.21 8.59
CA ARG A 9 -9.46 -38.83 8.22
C ARG A 9 -10.13 -38.51 6.86
N ALA A 10 -10.40 -37.22 6.60
CA ALA A 10 -10.33 -36.48 5.31
C ALA A 10 -11.59 -35.62 5.10
N SER A 11 -11.60 -34.32 5.45
CA SER A 11 -10.85 -33.21 4.83
C SER A 11 -11.25 -32.94 3.39
N CYS A 12 -12.29 -32.13 3.20
CA CYS A 12 -12.52 -31.33 2.00
C CYS A 12 -12.93 -29.91 2.41
N GLU A 13 -12.18 -29.28 3.31
CA GLU A 13 -12.31 -27.83 3.49
C GLU A 13 -11.10 -27.18 2.82
N LEU A 14 -11.43 -26.46 1.75
CA LEU A 14 -10.53 -25.70 0.92
C LEU A 14 -9.57 -24.89 1.79
N VAL A 15 -8.29 -25.23 1.69
CA VAL A 15 -7.17 -24.38 2.10
C VAL A 15 -7.34 -23.04 1.40
N GLN A 16 -7.92 -22.08 2.11
CA GLN A 16 -7.67 -20.67 1.86
C GLN A 16 -6.25 -20.41 2.36
N PRO A 17 -5.35 -19.83 1.55
CA PRO A 17 -4.01 -19.54 2.00
C PRO A 17 -4.11 -18.62 3.22
N GLN A 18 -3.45 -19.07 4.28
CA GLN A 18 -3.42 -18.45 5.60
C GLN A 18 -3.18 -16.95 5.46
N GLN A 19 -4.23 -16.15 5.67
CA GLN A 19 -4.06 -14.74 5.96
C GLN A 19 -3.25 -14.70 7.25
N SER A 20 -1.98 -14.31 7.08
CA SER A 20 -1.00 -14.08 8.12
C SER A 20 -1.68 -13.52 9.37
N SER A 21 -1.52 -14.27 10.46
CA SER A 21 -2.03 -13.96 11.79
C SER A 21 -1.39 -12.67 12.32
N TYR A 22 -1.87 -11.52 11.84
CA TYR A 22 -1.72 -10.27 12.54
C TYR A 22 -2.95 -10.10 13.42
N PRO A 23 -2.80 -9.77 14.72
CA PRO A 23 -3.96 -9.39 15.51
C PRO A 23 -4.64 -8.23 14.77
N ALA A 24 -5.97 -8.25 14.73
CA ALA A 24 -6.76 -7.08 14.38
C ALA A 24 -6.57 -6.02 15.48
N ALA A 25 -5.35 -5.46 15.57
CA ALA A 25 -5.15 -4.16 16.16
C ALA A 25 -6.15 -3.27 15.42
N ALA A 26 -7.03 -2.60 16.18
CA ALA A 26 -7.96 -1.64 15.64
C ALA A 26 -7.18 -0.71 14.73
N ILE A 27 -7.28 -0.97 13.42
CA ILE A 27 -6.58 -0.20 12.42
C ILE A 27 -7.13 1.21 12.64
N PRO A 28 -6.31 2.20 13.02
CA PRO A 28 -6.81 3.57 13.10
C PRO A 28 -7.50 3.86 11.78
N ALA A 29 -8.63 4.56 11.77
CA ALA A 29 -9.34 4.92 10.53
C ALA A 29 -8.46 5.72 9.53
N TRP A 30 -7.23 6.06 9.94
CA TRP A 30 -6.09 6.48 9.16
C TRP A 30 -5.00 5.40 9.16
N ALA A 31 -5.25 4.24 8.56
CA ALA A 31 -4.17 3.41 8.06
C ALA A 31 -4.20 3.49 6.54
N PRO A 32 -3.04 3.67 5.89
CA PRO A 32 -2.98 3.63 4.44
C PRO A 32 -3.62 2.35 3.90
N THR A 33 -4.61 2.50 3.01
CA THR A 33 -5.49 1.39 2.64
C THR A 33 -4.84 0.46 1.60
N ASP A 34 -3.91 1.00 0.80
CA ASP A 34 -3.30 0.30 -0.32
C ASP A 34 -1.77 0.39 -0.32
N ASP A 35 -1.12 -0.73 -0.68
CA ASP A 35 0.33 -0.82 -0.87
C ASP A 35 0.70 -0.75 -2.36
N PHE A 36 1.37 0.32 -2.74
CA PHE A 36 1.84 0.59 -4.11
C PHE A 36 3.30 0.15 -4.34
N GLY A 37 3.85 -0.66 -3.44
CA GLY A 37 5.22 -1.20 -3.49
C GLY A 37 5.52 -2.04 -4.73
N HIS A 38 4.48 -2.53 -5.40
CA HIS A 38 4.55 -3.27 -6.66
C HIS A 38 4.63 -2.36 -7.90
N ILE A 39 4.31 -1.07 -7.77
CA ILE A 39 4.39 -0.07 -8.85
C ILE A 39 5.78 0.58 -8.90
N VAL A 40 6.45 0.70 -7.74
CA VAL A 40 7.79 1.30 -7.67
C VAL A 40 8.89 0.32 -8.09
N PRO A 41 10.03 0.80 -8.61
CA PRO A 41 11.16 -0.04 -9.00
C PRO A 41 11.68 -0.94 -7.88
N LEU A 42 12.34 -2.05 -8.25
CA LEU A 42 12.84 -3.04 -7.28
C LEU A 42 13.83 -2.47 -6.26
N GLY A 43 14.61 -1.45 -6.66
CA GLY A 43 15.58 -0.75 -5.81
C GLY A 43 15.05 0.55 -5.21
N TRP A 44 13.74 0.65 -4.94
CA TRP A 44 13.13 1.86 -4.38
C TRP A 44 13.85 2.33 -3.10
N ASN A 45 14.39 3.54 -3.15
CA ASN A 45 14.99 4.18 -1.99
C ASN A 45 13.91 4.91 -1.20
N HIS A 46 13.78 4.62 0.09
CA HIS A 46 12.78 5.24 0.94
C HIS A 46 13.24 6.61 1.43
N GLY A 47 12.38 7.62 1.32
CA GLY A 47 12.62 8.94 1.90
C GLY A 47 11.63 9.97 1.42
N PHE A 48 11.83 11.23 1.82
CA PHE A 48 11.13 12.36 1.22
C PHE A 48 11.60 12.51 -0.22
N GLN A 49 10.70 12.26 -1.17
CA GLN A 49 11.01 12.39 -2.58
C GLN A 49 9.74 12.59 -3.40
N PRO A 50 9.87 13.13 -4.62
CA PRO A 50 8.72 13.21 -5.50
C PRO A 50 8.27 11.83 -5.96
N ALA A 51 6.96 11.65 -6.11
CA ALA A 51 6.39 10.43 -6.65
C ALA A 51 6.83 10.25 -8.12
N PRO A 52 7.25 9.04 -8.53
CA PRO A 52 7.52 8.74 -9.93
C PRO A 52 6.22 8.78 -10.75
N ASN A 53 6.31 9.13 -12.03
CA ASN A 53 5.13 9.26 -12.90
C ASN A 53 4.29 7.98 -12.97
N VAL A 54 4.90 6.80 -12.89
CA VAL A 54 4.18 5.51 -12.86
C VAL A 54 3.31 5.37 -11.60
N LEU A 55 3.79 5.85 -10.44
CA LEU A 55 3.03 5.85 -9.21
C LEU A 55 1.89 6.88 -9.27
N ILE A 56 2.16 8.08 -9.80
CA ILE A 56 1.12 9.10 -10.01
C ILE A 56 -0.01 8.56 -10.90
N GLY A 57 0.35 7.85 -11.97
CA GLY A 57 -0.62 7.20 -12.84
C GLY A 57 -1.43 6.11 -12.15
N ALA A 58 -0.80 5.32 -11.28
CA ALA A 58 -1.51 4.33 -10.46
C ALA A 58 -2.50 4.99 -9.49
N LEU A 59 -2.08 6.03 -8.76
CA LEU A 59 -2.94 6.80 -7.85
C LEU A 59 -4.13 7.42 -8.58
N ASN A 60 -3.93 7.92 -9.79
CA ASN A 60 -5.01 8.46 -10.62
C ASN A 60 -6.00 7.36 -11.06
N ARG A 61 -5.49 6.19 -11.48
CA ARG A 61 -6.32 5.04 -11.90
C ARG A 61 -7.14 4.45 -10.75
N THR A 62 -6.62 4.48 -9.54
CA THR A 62 -7.35 4.02 -8.34
C THR A 62 -8.23 5.10 -7.71
N GLY A 63 -8.22 6.33 -8.26
CA GLY A 63 -9.07 7.42 -7.77
C GLY A 63 -8.60 8.05 -6.45
N VAL A 64 -7.35 7.80 -6.04
CA VAL A 64 -6.75 8.30 -4.79
C VAL A 64 -5.65 9.32 -5.03
N LEU A 65 -5.65 9.96 -6.20
CA LEU A 65 -4.70 11.02 -6.52
C LEU A 65 -4.92 12.22 -5.56
N PRO A 66 -3.88 12.68 -4.86
CA PRO A 66 -4.02 13.81 -3.94
C PRO A 66 -4.31 15.11 -4.69
N GLY A 67 -5.10 15.98 -4.05
CA GLY A 67 -5.48 17.29 -4.56
C GLY A 67 -4.92 18.44 -3.72
N PRO A 68 -5.23 19.71 -4.06
CA PRO A 68 -4.71 20.88 -3.37
C PRO A 68 -5.00 20.93 -1.86
N PHE A 69 -6.10 20.32 -1.42
CA PHE A 69 -6.53 20.30 -0.01
C PHE A 69 -6.70 18.87 0.53
N GLN A 70 -6.25 17.86 -0.22
CA GLN A 70 -6.44 16.46 0.13
C GLN A 70 -5.14 15.70 -0.10
N ALA A 71 -4.54 15.24 1.00
CA ALA A 71 -3.45 14.28 0.97
C ALA A 71 -4.00 12.85 0.93
N THR A 72 -3.20 11.94 0.39
CA THR A 72 -3.51 10.51 0.33
C THR A 72 -2.49 9.75 1.13
N ASN A 73 -2.93 8.92 2.08
CA ASN A 73 -2.05 8.02 2.79
C ASN A 73 -1.96 6.70 2.02
N LEU A 74 -0.74 6.25 1.72
CA LEU A 74 -0.48 4.97 1.07
C LEU A 74 0.71 4.23 1.70
N PHE A 75 0.80 2.93 1.45
CA PHE A 75 2.01 2.16 1.76
C PHE A 75 2.86 2.01 0.49
N ILE A 76 4.18 2.00 0.66
CA ILE A 76 5.10 1.53 -0.36
C ILE A 76 5.97 0.47 0.30
N ARG A 77 5.76 -0.81 -0.04
CA ARG A 77 6.49 -1.95 0.53
C ARG A 77 6.44 -1.97 2.06
N GLY A 78 5.24 -1.78 2.62
CA GLY A 78 5.01 -1.72 4.05
C GLY A 78 5.58 -0.49 4.78
N GLN A 79 6.12 0.50 4.06
CA GLN A 79 6.50 1.79 4.64
C GLN A 79 5.38 2.81 4.42
N PRO A 80 4.87 3.46 5.49
CA PRO A 80 3.79 4.43 5.35
C PRO A 80 4.30 5.71 4.67
N TYR A 81 3.47 6.26 3.79
CA TYR A 81 3.69 7.53 3.12
C TYR A 81 2.43 8.37 3.10
N THR A 82 2.62 9.68 3.15
CA THR A 82 1.62 10.68 2.79
C THR A 82 1.99 11.27 1.45
N ALA A 83 1.17 11.03 0.43
CA ALA A 83 1.25 11.69 -0.86
C ALA A 83 0.49 13.01 -0.82
N GLN A 84 1.17 14.09 -1.23
CA GLN A 84 0.60 15.43 -1.25
C GLN A 84 0.92 16.12 -2.58
N LEU A 85 0.01 16.97 -3.06
CA LEU A 85 0.28 17.87 -4.18
C LEU A 85 1.32 18.93 -3.76
N GLY A 86 2.51 18.84 -4.34
CA GLY A 86 3.59 19.81 -4.23
C GLY A 86 3.40 21.00 -5.19
N ALA A 87 4.24 22.02 -5.01
CA ALA A 87 4.19 23.24 -5.81
C ALA A 87 4.69 23.01 -7.26
N GLY A 88 4.09 23.72 -8.21
CA GLY A 88 4.48 23.70 -9.62
C GLY A 88 3.88 22.54 -10.42
N ILE A 89 4.16 22.55 -11.72
CA ILE A 89 3.73 21.52 -12.67
C ILE A 89 4.95 20.82 -13.24
N ARG A 90 4.82 19.51 -13.44
CA ARG A 90 5.79 18.66 -14.12
C ARG A 90 5.47 18.58 -15.61
N GLU A 91 6.45 18.15 -16.39
CA GLU A 91 6.19 17.74 -17.77
C GLU A 91 5.10 16.67 -17.81
N ALA A 92 4.10 16.88 -18.65
CA ALA A 92 3.01 15.94 -18.83
C ALA A 92 3.54 14.66 -19.48
N THR A 93 3.21 13.52 -18.89
CA THR A 93 3.56 12.20 -19.43
C THR A 93 2.30 11.35 -19.56
N PRO A 94 2.31 10.24 -20.33
CA PRO A 94 1.15 9.36 -20.41
C PRO A 94 0.64 8.86 -19.05
N ASN A 95 1.51 8.72 -18.04
CA ASN A 95 1.15 8.32 -16.68
C ASN A 95 0.90 9.52 -15.74
N ASN A 96 1.14 10.75 -16.20
CA ASN A 96 0.86 11.98 -15.47
C ASN A 96 0.42 13.08 -16.45
N PRO A 97 -0.78 12.94 -17.08
CA PRO A 97 -1.20 13.84 -18.15
C PRO A 97 -1.48 15.26 -17.67
N LEU A 98 -1.73 15.43 -16.37
CA LEU A 98 -1.97 16.74 -15.74
C LEU A 98 -0.68 17.42 -15.27
N GLY A 99 0.49 16.77 -15.41
CA GLY A 99 1.74 17.30 -14.89
C GLY A 99 1.71 17.48 -13.36
N ALA A 100 0.95 16.67 -12.63
CA ALA A 100 0.82 16.78 -11.19
C ALA A 100 2.18 16.59 -10.51
N ASN A 101 2.58 17.52 -9.65
CA ASN A 101 3.79 17.38 -8.85
C ASN A 101 3.43 16.76 -7.50
N ILE A 102 3.52 15.44 -7.36
CA ILE A 102 3.19 14.76 -6.10
C ILE A 102 4.47 14.50 -5.30
N ASN A 103 4.47 14.89 -4.02
CA ASN A 103 5.54 14.58 -3.07
C ASN A 103 5.13 13.44 -2.15
N LEU A 104 6.05 12.52 -1.91
CA LEU A 104 5.92 11.44 -0.94
C LEU A 104 6.64 11.84 0.33
N ILE A 105 5.89 11.93 1.42
CA ILE A 105 6.40 12.25 2.75
C ILE A 105 6.36 10.94 3.54
N PRO A 106 7.50 10.35 3.92
CA PRO A 106 7.50 9.14 4.74
C PRO A 106 6.85 9.43 6.08
N GLY A 107 5.90 8.58 6.47
CA GLY A 107 5.31 8.62 7.80
C GLY A 107 6.31 8.14 8.85
N ILE A 108 6.10 8.56 10.10
CA ILE A 108 6.85 8.00 11.22
C ILE A 108 6.42 6.54 11.32
N LYS A 109 7.38 5.62 11.19
CA LYS A 109 7.15 4.22 11.53
C LYS A 109 7.15 4.18 13.06
N ASP A 110 6.02 3.90 13.69
CA ASP A 110 6.02 3.55 15.12
C ASP A 110 7.01 2.37 15.29
N GLY A 111 8.17 2.63 15.90
CA GLY A 111 9.28 1.69 16.00
C GLY A 111 10.43 2.25 16.83
#